data_AF-A0A954SM06-F1
#
_entry.id   AF-A0A954SM06-F1
#
_cell.length_a   1.000
_cell.length_b   1.000
_cell.length_c   1.000
_cell.angle_alpha   90.00
_cell.angle_beta   90.00
_cell.angle_gamma   90.00
#
_symmetry.space_group_name_H-M   'P 1'
#
loop_
_entity.id
_entity.type
_entity.pdbx_description
1 polymer ?
#
loop_
_entity_poly.entity_id
_entity_poly.type
_entity_poly.pdbx_seq_one_letter_code
_entity_poly.pdbx_strand_id
1 'polypeptide(L)'
;MASSKDKPVAVPVRRSRRRWIVVVLAVVAVCGFVFVLYPVKRLRPRDSVVLKAIQDRGGGVFWQRPFWPRMIGQYLNVFGLNHYDPKSEVPFEVTILNATRDEFAEVRRYRSIVHLGLYGGKVDDELLKTLAELPTLVSLSLYDFEMTDEDLKRVVDALRRPQDLQSIKLRNTSITDQGLSVLSKCTLLFMIDIDGSRIQGTGLSRLSSLRLMFLTLKRSQLGDDAIPKIVAQWGGTLRQIDLEGNPVTDAGLGKLVGCPGLYVLGVGGTQATPDGVRELVSRQTMSGVMFNDLPWTMQDLAKFNISRKGLNRLELAGWNINDDDLKSLPNMPSLTILDLSGTEITDAGLKELARFPTLSILKLDGTQVTLKGVAELGKVLTTPGQISLGKTGITYKDLIELPTPLPYQNIVLDGMGLTNEELRSLVRKNPKCSIKADDRFFMP
;
A
#
# COMPACT_ATOMS: atom_id res chain seq x y z
N MET A 1 -22.16 70.09 7.68
CA MET A 1 -21.52 69.19 8.66
C MET A 1 -21.66 67.75 8.15
N ALA A 2 -20.87 66.80 8.67
CA ALA A 2 -20.82 65.38 8.22
C ALA A 2 -22.22 64.70 8.28
N SER A 3 -22.53 63.57 7.63
CA SER A 3 -21.75 62.48 7.02
C SER A 3 -22.52 61.94 5.78
N SER A 4 -22.23 60.84 5.07
CA SER A 4 -21.26 59.73 5.21
C SER A 4 -20.77 59.23 3.84
N LYS A 5 -20.25 57.99 3.75
CA LYS A 5 -20.13 57.20 2.52
C LYS A 5 -20.95 55.92 2.68
N ASP A 6 -21.86 55.63 1.75
CA ASP A 6 -22.43 54.27 1.59
C ASP A 6 -22.17 53.75 0.17
N LYS A 7 -21.54 52.57 0.09
CA LYS A 7 -21.42 51.79 -1.14
C LYS A 7 -22.45 50.65 -1.09
N PRO A 8 -23.14 50.34 -2.19
CA PRO A 8 -24.09 49.23 -2.21
C PRO A 8 -23.38 47.89 -2.00
N VAL A 9 -23.93 47.05 -1.11
CA VAL A 9 -23.42 45.72 -0.78
C VAL A 9 -23.80 44.73 -1.90
N ALA A 10 -22.80 44.09 -2.51
CA ALA A 10 -23.03 43.04 -3.49
C ALA A 10 -23.41 41.70 -2.82
N VAL A 11 -24.60 41.19 -3.13
CA VAL A 11 -25.09 39.88 -2.66
C VAL A 11 -24.39 38.74 -3.42
N PRO A 12 -23.75 37.76 -2.74
CA PRO A 12 -23.06 36.66 -3.44
C PRO A 12 -24.05 35.72 -4.15
N VAL A 13 -23.96 35.65 -5.48
CA VAL A 13 -24.76 34.73 -6.30
C VAL A 13 -24.36 33.27 -6.00
N ARG A 14 -25.31 32.51 -5.45
CA ARG A 14 -25.13 31.11 -5.02
C ARG A 14 -25.05 30.15 -6.22
N ARG A 15 -23.95 30.17 -6.99
CA ARG A 15 -23.73 29.22 -8.10
C ARG A 15 -23.72 27.78 -7.58
N SER A 16 -24.42 26.91 -8.32
CA SER A 16 -25.15 25.79 -7.71
C SER A 16 -24.34 24.51 -7.49
N ARG A 17 -24.50 23.89 -6.30
CA ARG A 17 -24.08 22.51 -5.98
C ARG A 17 -24.63 21.43 -6.95
N ARG A 18 -25.62 21.74 -7.80
CA ARG A 18 -26.31 20.78 -8.67
C ARG A 18 -25.39 20.09 -9.71
N ARG A 19 -24.37 20.75 -10.25
CA ARG A 19 -23.48 20.12 -11.26
C ARG A 19 -22.65 18.96 -10.69
N TRP A 20 -22.19 19.06 -9.44
CA TRP A 20 -21.45 17.97 -8.78
C TRP A 20 -22.33 16.76 -8.46
N ILE A 21 -23.59 16.99 -8.07
CA ILE A 21 -24.55 15.91 -7.78
C ILE A 21 -24.82 15.06 -9.03
N VAL A 22 -24.92 15.68 -10.21
CA VAL A 22 -25.14 14.95 -11.48
C VAL A 22 -23.94 14.08 -11.87
N VAL A 23 -22.71 14.56 -11.67
CA VAL A 23 -21.49 13.78 -11.97
C VAL A 23 -21.33 12.59 -10.99
N VAL A 24 -21.62 12.78 -9.70
CA VAL A 24 -21.57 11.69 -8.71
C VAL A 24 -22.63 10.62 -9.00
N LEU A 25 -23.85 11.01 -9.41
CA LEU A 25 -24.90 10.06 -9.78
C LEU A 25 -24.57 9.24 -11.02
N ALA A 26 -23.83 9.81 -11.99
CA ALA A 26 -23.39 9.07 -13.19
C ALA A 26 -22.39 7.94 -12.87
N VAL A 27 -21.52 8.13 -11.86
CA VAL A 27 -20.57 7.09 -11.42
C VAL A 27 -21.28 5.97 -10.64
N VAL A 28 -22.31 6.31 -9.85
CA VAL A 28 -23.09 5.33 -9.07
C VAL A 28 -23.83 4.33 -9.98
N ALA A 29 -24.26 4.74 -11.18
CA ALA A 29 -24.97 3.89 -12.13
C ALA A 29 -24.12 2.74 -12.72
N VAL A 30 -22.78 2.81 -12.66
CA VAL A 30 -21.89 1.79 -13.26
C VAL A 30 -21.54 0.66 -12.28
N CYS A 31 -21.63 0.90 -10.96
CA CYS A 31 -21.11 -0.03 -9.94
C CYS A 31 -22.17 -0.68 -9.03
N GLY A 32 -23.44 -0.26 -9.05
CA GLY A 32 -24.53 -1.03 -8.44
C GLY A 32 -24.52 -1.17 -6.90
N PHE A 33 -23.97 -0.20 -6.17
CA PHE A 33 -23.94 -0.22 -4.70
C PHE A 33 -25.02 0.66 -4.05
N VAL A 34 -25.75 0.08 -3.08
CA VAL A 34 -26.66 0.79 -2.17
C VAL A 34 -25.98 0.95 -0.82
N PHE A 35 -25.95 2.17 -0.26
CA PHE A 35 -25.28 2.48 1.01
C PHE A 35 -26.25 2.73 2.16
N VAL A 36 -25.98 2.09 3.30
CA VAL A 36 -26.71 2.27 4.57
C VAL A 36 -25.93 3.24 5.47
N LEU A 37 -26.57 4.33 5.90
CA LEU A 37 -25.97 5.31 6.83
C LEU A 37 -26.29 4.94 8.28
N TYR A 38 -25.27 4.64 9.08
CA TYR A 38 -25.41 4.45 10.53
C TYR A 38 -25.15 5.76 11.29
N PRO A 39 -26.05 6.19 12.21
CA PRO A 39 -25.81 7.33 13.09
C PRO A 39 -24.82 6.96 14.20
N VAL A 40 -23.82 7.82 14.44
CA VAL A 40 -22.83 7.64 15.52
C VAL A 40 -22.93 8.79 16.51
N LYS A 41 -23.09 8.47 17.80
CA LYS A 41 -23.03 9.45 18.90
C LYS A 41 -21.58 9.92 19.07
N ARG A 42 -21.38 11.22 19.38
CA ARG A 42 -20.06 11.78 19.66
C ARG A 42 -19.41 11.07 20.86
N LEU A 43 -18.20 10.56 20.65
CA LEU A 43 -17.24 10.17 21.68
C LEU A 43 -16.05 11.12 21.55
N ARG A 44 -15.37 11.47 22.65
CA ARG A 44 -14.17 12.33 22.63
C ARG A 44 -12.92 11.45 22.76
N PRO A 45 -12.07 11.29 21.73
CA PRO A 45 -10.99 10.30 21.80
C PRO A 45 -9.59 10.82 22.11
N ARG A 46 -9.40 12.15 22.25
CA ARG A 46 -8.06 12.73 22.48
C ARG A 46 -7.44 12.36 23.83
N ASP A 47 -8.26 11.87 24.76
CA ASP A 47 -7.86 11.54 26.13
C ASP A 47 -7.74 10.03 26.38
N SER A 48 -7.87 9.19 25.33
CA SER A 48 -7.67 7.74 25.48
C SER A 48 -6.18 7.43 25.70
N VAL A 49 -5.84 7.14 26.96
CA VAL A 49 -4.49 6.71 27.36
C VAL A 49 -4.04 5.48 26.56
N VAL A 50 -4.96 4.59 26.20
CA VAL A 50 -4.67 3.37 25.45
C VAL A 50 -4.44 3.66 23.96
N LEU A 51 -5.26 4.48 23.30
CA LEU A 51 -4.97 4.88 21.91
C LEU A 51 -3.69 5.71 21.81
N LYS A 52 -3.40 6.53 22.83
CA LYS A 52 -2.12 7.22 22.93
C LYS A 52 -0.97 6.23 23.14
N ALA A 53 -1.13 5.21 23.99
CA ALA A 53 -0.12 4.16 24.20
C ALA A 53 0.15 3.32 22.92
N ILE A 54 -0.87 3.10 22.09
CA ILE A 54 -0.72 2.51 20.74
C ILE A 54 0.22 3.39 19.91
N GLN A 55 -0.12 4.68 19.73
CA GLN A 55 0.73 5.63 18.99
C GLN A 55 2.12 5.79 19.62
N ASP A 56 2.22 5.74 20.94
CA ASP A 56 3.48 5.89 21.67
C ASP A 56 4.44 4.71 21.45
N ARG A 57 3.88 3.52 21.18
CA ARG A 57 4.61 2.33 20.74
C ARG A 57 4.83 2.24 19.23
N GLY A 58 4.23 3.15 18.46
CA GLY A 58 4.33 3.21 17.00
C GLY A 58 3.15 2.61 16.25
N GLY A 59 2.05 2.24 16.91
CA GLY A 59 0.83 1.85 16.22
C GLY A 59 0.15 3.04 15.52
N GLY A 60 -0.40 2.82 14.33
CA GLY A 60 -1.15 3.84 13.60
C GLY A 60 -2.55 4.06 14.19
N VAL A 61 -2.95 5.31 14.42
CA VAL A 61 -4.34 5.65 14.78
C VAL A 61 -4.78 6.83 13.94
N PHE A 62 -5.73 6.59 13.04
CA PHE A 62 -6.17 7.57 12.04
C PHE A 62 -7.63 7.98 12.28
N TRP A 63 -7.89 9.28 12.24
CA TRP A 63 -9.11 9.89 12.78
C TRP A 63 -10.14 10.31 11.73
N GLN A 64 -9.82 10.35 10.44
CA GLN A 64 -10.68 10.90 9.39
C GLN A 64 -11.56 9.89 8.67
N ARG A 65 -12.87 10.12 8.56
CA ARG A 65 -13.68 9.37 7.58
C ARG A 65 -13.29 9.77 6.16
N PRO A 66 -12.87 8.85 5.27
CA PRO A 66 -12.52 9.19 3.91
C PRO A 66 -13.78 9.60 3.12
N PHE A 67 -13.75 10.79 2.53
CA PHE A 67 -14.54 11.03 1.32
C PHE A 67 -13.86 10.22 0.21
N TRP A 68 -14.57 9.26 -0.37
CA TRP A 68 -13.98 8.17 -1.16
C TRP A 68 -13.55 8.69 -2.55
N PRO A 69 -12.24 8.94 -2.73
CA PRO A 69 -11.47 8.16 -3.71
C PRO A 69 -10.13 7.62 -3.19
N ARG A 70 -9.78 7.83 -1.91
CA ARG A 70 -8.44 7.43 -1.37
C ARG A 70 -8.13 5.93 -1.40
N MET A 71 -9.11 5.03 -1.27
CA MET A 71 -8.83 3.58 -1.39
C MET A 71 -8.40 3.18 -2.81
N ILE A 72 -8.82 3.93 -3.83
CA ILE A 72 -8.24 3.81 -5.17
C ILE A 72 -6.84 4.45 -5.18
N GLY A 73 -6.67 5.64 -4.58
CA GLY A 73 -5.39 6.36 -4.56
C GLY A 73 -4.20 5.61 -3.94
N GLN A 74 -4.39 4.91 -2.82
CA GLN A 74 -3.33 4.12 -2.16
C GLN A 74 -2.90 2.87 -2.94
N TYR A 75 -3.80 2.27 -3.73
CA TYR A 75 -3.51 1.03 -4.48
C TYR A 75 -3.32 1.25 -6.00
N LEU A 76 -3.66 2.43 -6.54
CA LEU A 76 -3.39 2.83 -7.93
C LEU A 76 -2.36 3.96 -8.09
N ASN A 77 -1.72 4.44 -7.01
CA ASN A 77 -0.76 5.55 -7.02
C ASN A 77 -1.29 6.85 -7.64
N VAL A 78 -2.49 7.28 -7.21
CA VAL A 78 -3.12 8.50 -7.73
C VAL A 78 -3.54 9.43 -6.57
N PHE A 79 -2.83 10.56 -6.48
CA PHE A 79 -2.94 11.70 -5.55
C PHE A 79 -2.42 11.53 -4.11
N GLY A 80 -1.17 11.99 -3.92
CA GLY A 80 -0.58 12.31 -2.62
C GLY A 80 -1.24 13.53 -1.96
N LEU A 81 -2.39 13.32 -1.33
CA LEU A 81 -3.11 14.33 -0.54
C LEU A 81 -3.47 13.78 0.84
N ASN A 82 -2.45 13.59 1.70
CA ASN A 82 -2.59 13.32 3.14
C ASN A 82 -3.07 14.57 3.91
N HIS A 83 -4.25 15.08 3.54
CA HIS A 83 -4.93 16.10 4.31
C HIS A 83 -5.48 15.49 5.59
N TYR A 84 -4.85 15.77 6.72
CA TYR A 84 -5.29 15.51 8.09
C TYR A 84 -6.35 16.56 8.52
N ASP A 85 -7.37 16.15 9.28
CA ASP A 85 -8.31 17.06 9.93
C ASP A 85 -8.30 16.76 11.43
N PRO A 86 -7.66 17.61 12.26
CA PRO A 86 -7.58 17.40 13.69
C PRO A 86 -8.96 17.43 14.39
N LYS A 87 -10.04 17.84 13.71
CA LYS A 87 -11.39 17.96 14.29
C LYS A 87 -12.24 16.70 14.20
N SER A 88 -11.76 15.63 13.56
CA SER A 88 -12.52 14.38 13.47
C SER A 88 -12.38 13.56 14.77
N GLU A 89 -13.51 13.27 15.42
CA GLU A 89 -13.57 12.74 16.79
C GLU A 89 -13.82 11.22 16.90
N VAL A 90 -13.50 10.41 15.88
CA VAL A 90 -13.64 8.93 15.99
C VAL A 90 -12.60 8.25 15.09
N PRO A 91 -11.85 7.22 15.53
CA PRO A 91 -10.89 6.56 14.67
C PRO A 91 -11.62 5.65 13.67
N PHE A 92 -11.06 5.55 12.46
CA PHE A 92 -11.56 4.69 11.38
C PHE A 92 -10.54 3.64 10.95
N GLU A 93 -9.25 3.88 11.20
CA GLU A 93 -8.17 2.95 10.94
C GLU A 93 -7.26 2.90 12.17
N VAL A 94 -6.99 1.69 12.65
CA VAL A 94 -6.14 1.42 13.81
C VAL A 94 -5.20 0.27 13.45
N THR A 95 -3.91 0.50 13.67
CA THR A 95 -2.83 -0.49 13.51
C THR A 95 -2.12 -0.66 14.84
N ILE A 96 -1.99 -1.89 15.32
CA ILE A 96 -1.40 -2.20 16.64
C ILE A 96 -0.27 -3.20 16.47
N LEU A 97 0.84 -2.95 17.17
CA LEU A 97 2.01 -3.82 17.24
C LEU A 97 1.97 -4.58 18.56
N ASN A 98 1.94 -5.92 18.51
CA ASN A 98 1.85 -6.81 19.67
C ASN A 98 0.69 -6.44 20.63
N ALA A 99 -0.53 -6.51 20.10
CA ALA A 99 -1.74 -6.04 20.78
C ALA A 99 -2.01 -6.75 22.12
N THR A 100 -2.27 -5.95 23.14
CA THR A 100 -2.64 -6.39 24.49
C THR A 100 -4.15 -6.52 24.67
N ARG A 101 -4.60 -7.20 25.75
CA ARG A 101 -6.03 -7.32 26.09
C ARG A 101 -6.73 -5.96 26.29
N ASP A 102 -6.03 -5.01 26.90
CA ASP A 102 -6.58 -3.67 27.15
C ASP A 102 -6.74 -2.87 25.86
N GLU A 103 -5.84 -3.06 24.88
CA GLU A 103 -5.97 -2.48 23.55
C GLU A 103 -7.13 -3.10 22.77
N PHE A 104 -7.31 -4.42 22.82
CA PHE A 104 -8.51 -5.07 22.28
C PHE A 104 -9.78 -4.53 22.96
N ALA A 105 -9.77 -4.33 24.28
CA ALA A 105 -10.90 -3.73 25.02
C ALA A 105 -11.19 -2.30 24.56
N GLU A 106 -10.17 -1.47 24.35
CA GLU A 106 -10.32 -0.11 23.87
C GLU A 106 -10.80 -0.04 22.41
N VAL A 107 -10.22 -0.83 21.49
CA VAL A 107 -10.60 -0.92 20.07
C VAL A 107 -12.10 -1.22 19.91
N ARG A 108 -12.63 -2.17 20.69
CA ARG A 108 -14.06 -2.56 20.68
C ARG A 108 -15.03 -1.41 21.00
N ARG A 109 -14.57 -0.33 21.62
CA ARG A 109 -15.38 0.87 21.89
C ARG A 109 -15.66 1.66 20.62
N TYR A 110 -14.75 1.60 19.64
CA TYR A 110 -14.83 2.37 18.39
C TYR A 110 -15.50 1.57 17.28
N ARG A 111 -16.83 1.42 17.40
CA ARG A 111 -17.71 0.70 16.45
C ARG A 111 -17.76 1.29 15.02
N SER A 112 -16.91 2.26 14.70
CA SER A 112 -16.74 2.83 13.35
C SER A 112 -15.36 2.54 12.73
N ILE A 113 -14.55 1.66 13.33
CA ILE A 113 -13.32 1.19 12.69
C ILE A 113 -13.68 0.43 11.41
N VAL A 114 -13.05 0.83 10.32
CA VAL A 114 -13.19 0.30 8.96
C VAL A 114 -11.97 -0.54 8.59
N HIS A 115 -10.80 -0.17 9.09
CA HIS A 115 -9.53 -0.86 8.88
C HIS A 115 -8.90 -1.24 10.23
N LEU A 116 -8.60 -2.52 10.43
CA LEU A 116 -7.83 -3.01 11.57
C LEU A 116 -6.56 -3.70 11.05
N GLY A 117 -5.40 -3.22 11.50
CA GLY A 117 -4.11 -3.87 11.30
C GLY A 117 -3.57 -4.38 12.63
N LEU A 118 -3.11 -5.63 12.67
CA LEU A 118 -2.43 -6.22 13.80
C LEU A 118 -1.13 -6.86 13.32
N TYR A 119 -0.03 -6.56 14.00
CA TYR A 119 1.31 -7.07 13.71
C TYR A 119 1.83 -7.80 14.94
N GLY A 120 2.17 -9.08 14.80
CA GLY A 120 2.55 -9.95 15.90
C GLY A 120 1.35 -10.33 16.79
N GLY A 121 1.11 -11.63 16.94
CA GLY A 121 0.06 -12.15 17.79
C GLY A 121 -0.32 -13.58 17.47
N LYS A 122 -1.51 -13.98 17.91
CA LYS A 122 -2.12 -15.29 17.65
C LYS A 122 -3.63 -15.16 17.55
N VAL A 123 -4.29 -16.14 16.93
CA VAL A 123 -5.76 -16.17 16.85
C VAL A 123 -6.35 -16.72 18.15
N ASP A 124 -6.59 -15.82 19.10
CA ASP A 124 -7.21 -16.10 20.40
C ASP A 124 -8.57 -15.42 20.60
N ASP A 125 -9.21 -15.72 21.73
CA ASP A 125 -10.58 -15.28 22.01
C ASP A 125 -10.73 -13.75 22.12
N GLU A 126 -9.67 -13.01 22.44
CA GLU A 126 -9.73 -11.54 22.48
C GLU A 126 -9.68 -10.94 21.07
N LEU A 127 -8.90 -11.53 20.15
CA LEU A 127 -9.00 -11.19 18.73
C LEU A 127 -10.39 -11.51 18.18
N LEU A 128 -10.87 -12.75 18.36
CA LEU A 128 -12.15 -13.19 17.79
C LEU A 128 -13.32 -12.36 18.34
N LYS A 129 -13.33 -12.10 19.66
CA LYS A 129 -14.33 -11.21 20.27
C LYS A 129 -14.22 -9.76 19.76
N THR A 130 -13.01 -9.27 19.46
CA THR A 130 -12.84 -7.94 18.85
C THR A 130 -13.43 -7.89 17.45
N LEU A 131 -13.19 -8.89 16.60
CA LEU A 131 -13.75 -8.98 15.25
C LEU A 131 -15.29 -9.06 15.26
N ALA A 132 -15.87 -9.81 16.19
CA ALA A 132 -17.32 -9.90 16.39
C ALA A 132 -17.96 -8.56 16.83
N GLU A 133 -17.15 -7.68 17.43
CA GLU A 133 -17.58 -6.40 17.96
C GLU A 133 -17.34 -5.20 17.04
N LEU A 134 -16.67 -5.35 15.89
CA LEU A 134 -16.46 -4.26 14.90
C LEU A 134 -17.45 -4.34 13.71
N PRO A 135 -18.61 -3.65 13.76
CA PRO A 135 -19.69 -3.82 12.80
C PRO A 135 -19.45 -3.16 11.42
N THR A 136 -18.41 -2.35 11.29
CA THR A 136 -18.07 -1.59 10.07
C THR A 136 -16.74 -2.02 9.46
N LEU A 137 -16.16 -3.14 9.91
CA LEU A 137 -14.85 -3.60 9.46
C LEU A 137 -14.93 -4.06 7.99
N VAL A 138 -14.17 -3.40 7.13
CA VAL A 138 -14.10 -3.62 5.69
C VAL A 138 -12.71 -4.10 5.25
N SER A 139 -11.69 -3.85 6.08
CA SER A 139 -10.31 -4.28 5.83
C SER A 139 -9.70 -4.86 7.10
N LEU A 140 -9.12 -6.05 7.00
CA LEU A 140 -8.39 -6.71 8.08
C LEU A 140 -6.98 -7.06 7.61
N SER A 141 -5.97 -6.70 8.40
CA SER A 141 -4.58 -7.13 8.18
C SER A 141 -4.05 -7.82 9.43
N LEU A 142 -3.52 -9.04 9.28
CA LEU A 142 -2.92 -9.86 10.33
C LEU A 142 -1.53 -10.29 9.85
N TYR A 143 -0.50 -9.60 10.32
CA TYR A 143 0.89 -9.86 9.94
C TYR A 143 1.62 -10.59 11.07
N ASP A 144 2.35 -11.65 10.74
CA ASP A 144 3.13 -12.45 11.71
C ASP A 144 2.26 -13.10 12.79
N PHE A 145 1.19 -13.77 12.32
CA PHE A 145 0.26 -14.58 13.14
C PHE A 145 0.41 -16.10 12.89
N GLU A 146 1.33 -16.54 12.02
CA GLU A 146 1.57 -17.95 11.63
C GLU A 146 0.30 -18.75 11.26
N MET A 147 -0.69 -18.08 10.67
CA MET A 147 -2.06 -18.60 10.58
C MET A 147 -2.20 -19.93 9.84
N THR A 148 -3.01 -20.83 10.38
CA THR A 148 -3.46 -22.05 9.70
C THR A 148 -4.80 -21.86 8.98
N ASP A 149 -5.24 -22.88 8.24
CA ASP A 149 -6.57 -22.91 7.61
C ASP A 149 -7.72 -22.80 8.63
N GLU A 150 -7.58 -23.41 9.83
CA GLU A 150 -8.57 -23.30 10.89
C GLU A 150 -8.54 -21.91 11.55
N ASP A 151 -7.37 -21.28 11.67
CA ASP A 151 -7.28 -19.90 12.18
C ASP A 151 -7.91 -18.89 11.23
N LEU A 152 -7.69 -19.05 9.91
CA LEU A 152 -8.39 -18.27 8.90
C LEU A 152 -9.91 -18.46 9.01
N LYS A 153 -10.36 -19.71 9.17
CA LYS A 153 -11.78 -20.03 9.35
C LYS A 153 -12.34 -19.37 10.61
N ARG A 154 -11.67 -19.48 11.76
CA ARG A 154 -12.06 -18.84 13.03
C ARG A 154 -12.14 -17.32 12.90
N VAL A 155 -11.17 -16.69 12.25
CA VAL A 155 -11.16 -15.24 11.96
C VAL A 155 -12.35 -14.83 11.12
N VAL A 156 -12.64 -15.53 10.02
CA VAL A 156 -13.78 -15.20 9.13
C VAL A 156 -15.13 -15.49 9.79
N ASP A 157 -15.26 -16.58 10.55
CA ASP A 157 -16.47 -16.94 11.29
C ASP A 157 -16.76 -15.95 12.44
N ALA A 158 -15.73 -15.29 12.99
CA ALA A 158 -15.87 -14.27 14.02
C ALA A 158 -16.22 -12.87 13.47
N LEU A 159 -16.04 -12.60 12.18
CA LEU A 159 -16.45 -11.32 11.60
C LEU A 159 -17.97 -11.13 11.72
N ARG A 160 -18.41 -9.97 12.22
CA ARG A 160 -19.84 -9.69 12.36
C ARG A 160 -20.58 -9.62 11.02
N ARG A 161 -19.88 -9.23 9.95
CA ARG A 161 -20.39 -9.05 8.58
C ARG A 161 -19.30 -9.42 7.56
N PRO A 162 -18.89 -10.71 7.44
CA PRO A 162 -17.81 -11.12 6.54
C PRO A 162 -18.06 -10.69 5.09
N GLN A 163 -19.33 -10.67 4.66
CA GLN A 163 -19.75 -10.23 3.33
C GLN A 163 -19.40 -8.77 2.99
N ASP A 164 -19.19 -7.92 4.00
CA ASP A 164 -18.80 -6.50 3.81
C ASP A 164 -17.27 -6.33 3.67
N LEU A 165 -16.48 -7.37 3.97
CA LEU A 165 -15.02 -7.33 3.90
C LEU A 165 -14.55 -7.22 2.44
N GLN A 166 -13.74 -6.20 2.16
CA GLN A 166 -13.23 -5.84 0.83
C GLN A 166 -11.74 -6.14 0.64
N SER A 167 -10.98 -6.15 1.74
CA SER A 167 -9.55 -6.45 1.76
C SER A 167 -9.19 -7.35 2.92
N ILE A 168 -8.42 -8.41 2.65
CA ILE A 168 -7.75 -9.21 3.68
C ILE A 168 -6.26 -9.30 3.36
N LYS A 169 -5.42 -9.10 4.38
CA LYS A 169 -3.96 -9.21 4.26
C LYS A 169 -3.40 -10.08 5.36
N LEU A 170 -2.81 -11.21 4.98
CA LEU A 170 -2.27 -12.22 5.86
C LEU A 170 -0.86 -12.52 5.38
N ARG A 171 0.16 -12.39 6.24
CA ARG A 171 1.56 -12.60 5.84
C ARG A 171 2.22 -13.62 6.74
N ASN A 172 3.11 -14.42 6.16
CA ASN A 172 3.87 -15.48 6.82
C ASN A 172 2.92 -16.50 7.47
N THR A 173 2.20 -17.25 6.63
CA THR A 173 1.13 -18.16 7.07
C THR A 173 1.39 -19.61 6.64
N SER A 174 0.65 -20.55 7.21
CA SER A 174 0.59 -21.94 6.73
C SER A 174 -0.74 -22.24 6.02
N ILE A 175 -1.45 -21.22 5.52
CA ILE A 175 -2.71 -21.37 4.78
C ILE A 175 -2.49 -22.16 3.48
N THR A 176 -3.40 -23.10 3.21
CA THR A 176 -3.38 -23.97 2.03
C THR A 176 -4.56 -23.69 1.09
N ASP A 177 -4.58 -24.39 -0.04
CA ASP A 177 -5.74 -24.44 -0.96
C ASP A 177 -7.08 -24.83 -0.29
N GLN A 178 -7.06 -25.49 0.87
CA GLN A 178 -8.28 -25.83 1.62
C GLN A 178 -8.84 -24.61 2.35
N GLY A 179 -7.99 -23.86 3.06
CA GLY A 179 -8.38 -22.67 3.83
C GLY A 179 -8.99 -21.57 2.96
N LEU A 180 -8.53 -21.40 1.72
CA LEU A 180 -9.10 -20.43 0.77
C LEU A 180 -10.63 -20.54 0.64
N SER A 181 -11.20 -21.74 0.78
CA SER A 181 -12.64 -21.97 0.68
C SER A 181 -13.50 -21.04 1.57
N VAL A 182 -13.00 -20.65 2.75
CA VAL A 182 -13.78 -19.83 3.69
C VAL A 182 -13.92 -18.37 3.25
N LEU A 183 -12.99 -17.86 2.44
CA LEU A 183 -13.04 -16.49 1.90
C LEU A 183 -14.18 -16.28 0.91
N SER A 184 -14.79 -17.35 0.39
CA SER A 184 -16.02 -17.27 -0.43
C SER A 184 -17.21 -16.63 0.32
N LYS A 185 -17.18 -16.60 1.67
CA LYS A 185 -18.13 -15.87 2.52
C LYS A 185 -17.98 -14.34 2.43
N CYS A 186 -16.80 -13.85 2.05
CA CYS A 186 -16.47 -12.44 1.98
C CYS A 186 -16.81 -11.90 0.59
N THR A 187 -18.10 -11.80 0.26
CA THR A 187 -18.57 -11.58 -1.13
C THR A 187 -18.18 -10.24 -1.76
N LEU A 188 -17.77 -9.23 -0.98
CA LEU A 188 -17.23 -7.96 -1.49
C LEU A 188 -15.69 -7.91 -1.56
N LEU A 189 -15.01 -9.02 -1.25
CA LEU A 189 -13.55 -9.13 -1.25
C LEU A 189 -13.02 -8.94 -2.68
N PHE A 190 -12.25 -7.87 -2.89
CA PHE A 190 -11.61 -7.56 -4.17
C PHE A 190 -10.07 -7.52 -4.05
N MET A 191 -9.54 -7.44 -2.83
CA MET A 191 -8.11 -7.53 -2.54
C MET A 191 -7.81 -8.70 -1.60
N ILE A 192 -6.94 -9.59 -2.05
CA ILE A 192 -6.38 -10.68 -1.25
C ILE A 192 -4.86 -10.58 -1.28
N ASP A 193 -4.26 -10.59 -0.10
CA ASP A 193 -2.82 -10.71 0.12
C ASP A 193 -2.64 -11.85 1.14
N ILE A 194 -2.08 -12.97 0.70
CA ILE A 194 -1.87 -14.19 1.50
C ILE A 194 -0.41 -14.66 1.30
N ASP A 195 0.51 -13.73 1.53
CA ASP A 195 1.94 -13.88 1.25
C ASP A 195 2.64 -14.86 2.19
N GLY A 196 3.56 -15.66 1.61
CA GLY A 196 4.34 -16.66 2.32
C GLY A 196 3.49 -17.80 2.85
N SER A 197 2.68 -18.42 1.97
CA SER A 197 1.69 -19.45 2.29
C SER A 197 1.93 -20.74 1.50
N ARG A 198 0.99 -21.70 1.48
CA ARG A 198 1.14 -23.02 0.82
C ARG A 198 0.03 -23.27 -0.21
N ILE A 199 -0.16 -22.33 -1.13
CA ILE A 199 -1.25 -22.30 -2.11
C ILE A 199 -0.74 -22.80 -3.47
N GLN A 200 -0.99 -24.07 -3.78
CA GLN A 200 -0.58 -24.68 -5.06
C GLN A 200 -1.57 -24.35 -6.20
N GLY A 201 -2.65 -23.64 -5.88
CA GLY A 201 -3.59 -23.08 -6.85
C GLY A 201 -4.79 -23.98 -7.16
N THR A 202 -4.89 -25.16 -6.54
CA THR A 202 -6.06 -26.05 -6.69
C THR A 202 -7.32 -25.44 -6.06
N GLY A 203 -7.14 -24.69 -4.97
CA GLY A 203 -8.18 -24.04 -4.18
C GLY A 203 -8.65 -22.70 -4.73
N LEU A 204 -7.93 -22.09 -5.68
CA LEU A 204 -8.32 -20.82 -6.31
C LEU A 204 -9.70 -20.91 -7.01
N SER A 205 -10.06 -22.10 -7.51
CA SER A 205 -11.39 -22.39 -8.06
C SER A 205 -12.53 -22.20 -7.05
N ARG A 206 -12.26 -22.31 -5.74
CA ARG A 206 -13.23 -22.12 -4.65
C ARG A 206 -13.54 -20.65 -4.37
N LEU A 207 -12.75 -19.74 -4.94
CA LEU A 207 -12.91 -18.29 -4.86
C LEU A 207 -13.65 -17.70 -6.09
N SER A 208 -14.28 -18.54 -6.91
CA SER A 208 -14.99 -18.16 -8.14
C SER A 208 -16.15 -17.18 -7.95
N SER A 209 -16.69 -17.07 -6.74
CA SER A 209 -17.71 -16.06 -6.39
C SER A 209 -17.14 -14.65 -6.23
N LEU A 210 -15.82 -14.52 -6.04
CA LEU A 210 -15.14 -13.26 -5.76
C LEU A 210 -14.70 -12.56 -7.04
N ARG A 211 -14.80 -11.23 -7.05
CA ARG A 211 -14.41 -10.38 -8.20
C ARG A 211 -13.07 -9.71 -7.92
N LEU A 212 -12.02 -10.52 -7.77
CA LEU A 212 -10.70 -10.02 -7.38
C LEU A 212 -10.13 -9.05 -8.41
N MET A 213 -9.59 -7.94 -7.88
CA MET A 213 -8.83 -6.92 -8.60
C MET A 213 -7.35 -6.95 -8.21
N PHE A 214 -7.03 -7.33 -6.98
CA PHE A 214 -5.66 -7.42 -6.46
C PHE A 214 -5.46 -8.79 -5.82
N LEU A 215 -4.43 -9.51 -6.27
CA LEU A 215 -4.07 -10.83 -5.75
C LEU A 215 -2.55 -10.89 -5.52
N THR A 216 -2.16 -10.87 -4.25
CA THR A 216 -0.77 -11.09 -3.80
C THR A 216 -0.67 -12.50 -3.23
N LEU A 217 0.19 -13.33 -3.82
CA LEU A 217 0.44 -14.71 -3.41
C LEU A 217 1.95 -14.99 -3.42
N LYS A 218 2.76 -14.10 -2.82
CA LYS A 218 4.22 -14.27 -2.82
C LYS A 218 4.60 -15.57 -2.13
N ARG A 219 5.70 -16.18 -2.56
CA ARG A 219 6.36 -17.33 -1.92
C ARG A 219 5.37 -18.45 -1.55
N SER A 220 4.42 -18.75 -2.44
CA SER A 220 3.25 -19.60 -2.17
C SER A 220 3.22 -20.97 -2.88
N GLN A 221 4.28 -21.33 -3.63
CA GLN A 221 4.41 -22.58 -4.40
C GLN A 221 3.53 -22.67 -5.68
N LEU A 222 3.13 -21.54 -6.26
CA LEU A 222 2.34 -21.52 -7.50
C LEU A 222 3.18 -21.89 -8.73
N GLY A 223 2.77 -22.93 -9.46
CA GLY A 223 3.32 -23.28 -10.76
C GLY A 223 2.51 -22.71 -11.94
N ASP A 224 2.98 -22.98 -13.16
CA ASP A 224 2.33 -22.57 -14.41
C ASP A 224 0.88 -23.07 -14.54
N ASP A 225 0.55 -24.21 -13.93
CA ASP A 225 -0.79 -24.81 -13.95
C ASP A 225 -1.82 -24.00 -13.15
N ALA A 226 -1.38 -23.15 -12.23
CA ALA A 226 -2.25 -22.25 -11.47
C ALA A 226 -2.70 -21.04 -12.30
N ILE A 227 -1.88 -20.55 -13.24
CA ILE A 227 -2.17 -19.31 -13.98
C ILE A 227 -3.45 -19.42 -14.85
N PRO A 228 -3.71 -20.53 -15.60
CA PRO A 228 -4.99 -20.71 -16.29
C PRO A 228 -6.21 -20.67 -15.35
N LYS A 229 -6.07 -21.13 -14.10
CA LYS A 229 -7.15 -21.08 -13.09
C LYS A 229 -7.42 -19.64 -12.69
N ILE A 230 -6.38 -18.86 -12.42
CA ILE A 230 -6.46 -17.40 -12.13
C ILE A 230 -7.13 -16.65 -13.29
N VAL A 231 -6.69 -16.90 -14.52
CA VAL A 231 -7.25 -16.29 -15.74
C VAL A 231 -8.74 -16.64 -15.91
N ALA A 232 -9.11 -17.91 -15.70
CA ALA A 232 -10.49 -18.37 -15.82
C ALA A 232 -11.44 -17.74 -14.78
N GLN A 233 -10.97 -17.49 -13.55
CA GLN A 233 -11.79 -16.84 -12.51
C GLN A 233 -11.81 -15.31 -12.64
N TRP A 234 -10.67 -14.67 -12.92
CA TRP A 234 -10.50 -13.23 -12.74
C TRP A 234 -9.97 -12.45 -13.94
N GLY A 235 -9.81 -13.06 -15.13
CA GLY A 235 -9.24 -12.37 -16.30
C GLY A 235 -9.90 -11.03 -16.63
N GLY A 236 -11.23 -10.91 -16.45
CA GLY A 236 -11.95 -9.65 -16.63
C GLY A 236 -11.77 -8.60 -15.51
N THR A 237 -11.50 -9.03 -14.27
CA THR A 237 -11.50 -8.16 -13.06
C THR A 237 -10.13 -7.85 -12.51
N LEU A 238 -9.14 -8.74 -12.70
CA LEU A 238 -7.81 -8.60 -12.14
C LEU A 238 -7.09 -7.37 -12.72
N ARG A 239 -6.43 -6.60 -11.84
CA ARG A 239 -5.68 -5.37 -12.14
C ARG A 239 -4.25 -5.44 -11.62
N GLN A 240 -4.02 -6.17 -10.53
CA GLN A 240 -2.69 -6.49 -10.02
C GLN A 240 -2.59 -7.97 -9.68
N ILE A 241 -1.48 -8.59 -10.08
CA ILE A 241 -1.05 -9.87 -9.55
C ILE A 241 0.41 -9.78 -9.13
N ASP A 242 0.75 -10.38 -7.99
CA ASP A 242 2.12 -10.50 -7.52
C ASP A 242 2.45 -11.97 -7.31
N LEU A 243 3.36 -12.47 -8.14
CA LEU A 243 3.80 -13.86 -8.17
C LEU A 243 5.19 -14.03 -7.53
N GLU A 244 5.71 -13.02 -6.81
CA GLU A 244 7.10 -13.03 -6.33
C GLU A 244 7.47 -14.31 -5.56
N GLY A 245 8.59 -14.96 -5.91
CA GLY A 245 9.07 -16.17 -5.24
C GLY A 245 8.26 -17.44 -5.52
N ASN A 246 7.53 -17.51 -6.63
CA ASN A 246 6.82 -18.71 -7.09
C ASN A 246 7.48 -19.33 -8.34
N PRO A 247 7.46 -20.67 -8.51
CA PRO A 247 8.04 -21.37 -9.66
C PRO A 247 7.19 -21.25 -10.95
N VAL A 248 6.84 -20.02 -11.33
CA VAL A 248 6.17 -19.68 -12.58
C VAL A 248 7.22 -19.40 -13.66
N THR A 249 7.05 -19.97 -14.84
CA THR A 249 7.92 -19.79 -16.01
C THR A 249 7.27 -18.88 -17.06
N ASP A 250 7.97 -18.64 -18.18
CA ASP A 250 7.43 -17.95 -19.35
C ASP A 250 6.14 -18.60 -19.89
N ALA A 251 5.99 -19.92 -19.76
CA ALA A 251 4.79 -20.63 -20.22
C ALA A 251 3.55 -20.29 -19.39
N GLY A 252 3.70 -20.10 -18.08
CA GLY A 252 2.67 -19.61 -17.18
C GLY A 252 2.39 -18.13 -17.36
N LEU A 253 3.42 -17.27 -17.38
CA LEU A 253 3.25 -15.83 -17.61
C LEU A 253 2.58 -15.54 -18.95
N GLY A 254 2.90 -16.29 -20.00
CA GLY A 254 2.26 -16.19 -21.31
C GLY A 254 0.74 -16.41 -21.29
N LYS A 255 0.17 -17.01 -20.22
CA LYS A 255 -1.29 -17.15 -20.05
C LYS A 255 -1.96 -15.89 -19.47
N LEU A 256 -1.21 -15.00 -18.80
CA LEU A 256 -1.73 -13.73 -18.27
C LEU A 256 -2.21 -12.77 -19.38
N VAL A 257 -1.95 -13.06 -20.66
CA VAL A 257 -2.60 -12.39 -21.80
C VAL A 257 -4.14 -12.43 -21.70
N GLY A 258 -4.70 -13.46 -21.05
CA GLY A 258 -6.13 -13.58 -20.74
C GLY A 258 -6.64 -12.66 -19.62
N CYS A 259 -5.76 -11.87 -18.99
CA CYS A 259 -6.09 -10.80 -18.04
C CYS A 259 -5.91 -9.41 -18.70
N PRO A 260 -6.72 -9.00 -19.69
CA PRO A 260 -6.47 -7.78 -20.48
C PRO A 260 -6.51 -6.47 -19.69
N GLY A 261 -7.05 -6.48 -18.46
CA GLY A 261 -7.02 -5.34 -17.55
C GLY A 261 -5.84 -5.34 -16.56
N LEU A 262 -4.91 -6.28 -16.66
CA LEU A 262 -3.74 -6.36 -15.77
C LEU A 262 -2.83 -5.14 -15.98
N TYR A 263 -2.58 -4.42 -14.89
CA TYR A 263 -1.93 -3.11 -14.85
C TYR A 263 -0.64 -3.14 -14.03
N VAL A 264 -0.54 -4.04 -13.04
CA VAL A 264 0.67 -4.25 -12.24
C VAL A 264 0.97 -5.75 -12.15
N LEU A 265 2.22 -6.13 -12.40
CA LEU A 265 2.69 -7.51 -12.36
C LEU A 265 3.97 -7.64 -11.51
N GLY A 266 3.95 -8.56 -10.54
CA GLY A 266 5.15 -9.01 -9.83
C GLY A 266 5.70 -10.31 -10.40
N VAL A 267 6.99 -10.32 -10.76
CA VAL A 267 7.73 -11.48 -11.29
C VAL A 267 9.00 -11.79 -10.50
N GLY A 268 9.26 -11.05 -9.42
CA GLY A 268 10.49 -11.16 -8.65
C GLY A 268 10.77 -12.58 -8.14
N GLY A 269 12.00 -13.09 -8.21
CA GLY A 269 12.31 -14.47 -7.82
C GLY A 269 11.46 -15.58 -8.45
N THR A 270 10.82 -15.34 -9.61
CA THR A 270 10.16 -16.40 -10.41
C THR A 270 11.15 -17.09 -11.35
N GLN A 271 10.70 -18.11 -12.09
CA GLN A 271 11.49 -18.80 -13.12
C GLN A 271 11.25 -18.23 -14.53
N ALA A 272 10.63 -17.05 -14.63
CA ALA A 272 10.49 -16.34 -15.88
C ALA A 272 11.85 -15.85 -16.41
N THR A 273 11.94 -15.65 -17.72
CA THR A 273 13.07 -14.99 -18.38
C THR A 273 12.71 -13.55 -18.74
N PRO A 274 13.72 -12.69 -19.03
CA PRO A 274 13.46 -11.38 -19.60
C PRO A 274 12.65 -11.41 -20.89
N ASP A 275 12.76 -12.48 -21.70
CA ASP A 275 12.04 -12.57 -22.96
C ASP A 275 10.55 -12.93 -22.78
N GLY A 276 10.20 -13.79 -21.82
CA GLY A 276 8.79 -14.06 -21.48
C GLY A 276 8.08 -12.85 -20.88
N VAL A 277 8.74 -12.09 -19.99
CA VAL A 277 8.17 -10.85 -19.45
C VAL A 277 8.09 -9.76 -20.52
N ARG A 278 9.09 -9.63 -21.40
CA ARG A 278 9.01 -8.75 -22.59
C ARG A 278 7.83 -9.11 -23.46
N GLU A 279 7.58 -10.38 -23.72
CA GLU A 279 6.45 -10.82 -24.52
C GLU A 279 5.13 -10.34 -23.90
N LEU A 280 4.90 -10.60 -22.61
CA LEU A 280 3.68 -10.20 -21.91
C LEU A 280 3.50 -8.67 -21.89
N VAL A 281 4.55 -7.91 -21.54
CA VAL A 281 4.54 -6.42 -21.51
C VAL A 281 4.35 -5.84 -22.92
N SER A 282 4.82 -6.52 -23.97
CA SER A 282 4.57 -6.09 -25.35
C SER A 282 3.10 -6.23 -25.74
N ARG A 283 2.45 -7.33 -25.32
CA ARG A 283 1.07 -7.70 -25.66
C ARG A 283 -0.01 -6.93 -24.87
N GLN A 284 0.32 -6.36 -23.71
CA GLN A 284 -0.62 -5.65 -22.83
C GLN A 284 -0.19 -4.20 -22.53
N THR A 285 -1.05 -3.43 -21.87
CA THR A 285 -0.71 -2.09 -21.35
C THR A 285 -0.51 -2.18 -19.84
N MET A 286 0.75 -2.31 -19.43
CA MET A 286 1.15 -2.34 -18.02
C MET A 286 1.46 -0.92 -17.53
N SER A 287 1.37 -0.72 -16.22
CA SER A 287 1.81 0.47 -15.48
C SER A 287 2.96 0.20 -14.52
N GLY A 288 3.05 -1.03 -14.01
CA GLY A 288 4.12 -1.45 -13.13
C GLY A 288 4.56 -2.87 -13.40
N VAL A 289 5.87 -3.09 -13.43
CA VAL A 289 6.46 -4.43 -13.34
C VAL A 289 7.45 -4.42 -12.18
N MET A 290 7.34 -5.41 -11.30
CA MET A 290 8.17 -5.56 -10.10
C MET A 290 9.12 -6.73 -10.32
N PHE A 291 10.42 -6.44 -10.41
CA PHE A 291 11.46 -7.39 -10.82
C PHE A 291 12.38 -7.81 -9.66
N ASN A 292 11.95 -7.60 -8.42
CA ASN A 292 12.77 -7.76 -7.21
C ASN A 292 13.43 -9.15 -7.11
N ASP A 293 14.65 -9.27 -6.58
CA ASP A 293 15.32 -10.56 -6.37
C ASP A 293 15.49 -11.42 -7.65
N LEU A 294 15.76 -10.80 -8.81
CA LEU A 294 16.07 -11.50 -10.07
C LEU A 294 17.53 -11.26 -10.49
N PRO A 295 18.24 -12.27 -11.04
CA PRO A 295 19.63 -12.17 -11.48
C PRO A 295 19.75 -11.48 -12.86
N TRP A 296 18.92 -10.48 -13.13
CA TRP A 296 18.80 -9.81 -14.43
C TRP A 296 19.67 -8.55 -14.48
N THR A 297 20.01 -8.12 -15.69
CA THR A 297 20.92 -6.99 -15.93
C THR A 297 20.21 -5.80 -16.59
N MET A 298 20.86 -4.63 -16.64
CA MET A 298 20.36 -3.50 -17.43
C MET A 298 20.22 -3.81 -18.93
N GLN A 299 21.01 -4.75 -19.46
CA GLN A 299 20.86 -5.21 -20.85
C GLN A 299 19.53 -5.95 -21.04
N ASP A 300 19.07 -6.68 -20.03
CA ASP A 300 17.75 -7.30 -20.01
C ASP A 300 16.64 -6.26 -19.86
N LEU A 301 16.85 -5.25 -19.00
CA LEU A 301 15.89 -4.16 -18.81
C LEU A 301 15.60 -3.39 -20.11
N ALA A 302 16.62 -3.18 -20.93
CA ALA A 302 16.49 -2.55 -22.24
C ALA A 302 15.54 -3.31 -23.19
N LYS A 303 15.43 -4.64 -23.06
CA LYS A 303 14.59 -5.49 -23.92
C LYS A 303 13.09 -5.19 -23.77
N PHE A 304 12.64 -4.74 -22.59
CA PHE A 304 11.22 -4.51 -22.29
C PHE A 304 10.60 -3.29 -22.99
N ASN A 305 11.42 -2.37 -23.54
CA ASN A 305 10.97 -1.12 -24.18
C ASN A 305 10.03 -0.27 -23.29
N ILE A 306 10.28 -0.31 -21.98
CA ILE A 306 9.43 0.19 -20.89
C ILE A 306 9.02 1.67 -21.04
N SER A 307 9.88 2.52 -21.61
CA SER A 307 9.58 3.94 -21.84
C SER A 307 8.44 4.21 -22.81
N ARG A 308 8.13 3.30 -23.75
CA ARG A 308 7.04 3.48 -24.72
C ARG A 308 5.64 3.13 -24.21
N LYS A 309 5.54 2.57 -22.99
CA LYS A 309 4.28 2.06 -22.43
C LYS A 309 3.65 2.96 -21.36
N GLY A 310 4.29 4.08 -21.01
CA GLY A 310 3.77 5.00 -19.98
C GLY A 310 3.83 4.44 -18.55
N LEU A 311 4.73 3.50 -18.29
CA LEU A 311 4.92 2.88 -16.98
C LEU A 311 5.19 3.94 -15.90
N ASN A 312 4.52 3.78 -14.76
CA ASN A 312 4.67 4.64 -13.59
C ASN A 312 5.37 3.94 -12.41
N ARG A 313 5.55 2.62 -12.44
CA ARG A 313 6.23 1.86 -11.38
C ARG A 313 7.30 0.95 -11.95
N LEU A 314 8.51 1.08 -11.44
CA LEU A 314 9.64 0.22 -11.76
C LEU A 314 10.29 -0.22 -10.45
N GLU A 315 10.33 -1.53 -10.19
CA GLU A 315 11.02 -2.05 -9.01
C GLU A 315 12.17 -2.98 -9.43
N LEU A 316 13.38 -2.62 -9.00
CA LEU A 316 14.67 -3.25 -9.35
C LEU A 316 15.42 -3.68 -8.08
N ALA A 317 14.69 -3.98 -7.00
CA ALA A 317 15.31 -4.27 -5.71
C ALA A 317 16.18 -5.54 -5.79
N GLY A 318 17.38 -5.49 -5.19
CA GLY A 318 18.36 -6.57 -5.20
C GLY A 318 19.08 -6.79 -6.54
N TRP A 319 18.86 -5.94 -7.56
CA TRP A 319 19.60 -6.03 -8.82
C TRP A 319 21.04 -5.53 -8.65
N ASN A 320 21.96 -6.10 -9.44
CA ASN A 320 23.34 -5.59 -9.54
C ASN A 320 23.39 -4.36 -10.46
N ILE A 321 22.98 -3.21 -9.93
CA ILE A 321 22.89 -1.90 -10.60
C ILE A 321 23.77 -0.89 -9.87
N ASN A 322 24.58 -0.14 -10.62
CA ASN A 322 25.39 0.98 -10.13
C ASN A 322 24.97 2.34 -10.75
N ASP A 323 25.75 3.39 -10.47
CA ASP A 323 25.46 4.76 -10.92
C ASP A 323 25.56 4.96 -12.45
N ASP A 324 26.37 4.17 -13.15
CA ASP A 324 26.47 4.22 -14.62
C ASP A 324 25.30 3.48 -15.28
N ASP A 325 24.90 2.34 -14.72
CA ASP A 325 23.68 1.63 -15.09
C ASP A 325 22.45 2.54 -14.99
N LEU A 326 22.33 3.32 -13.91
CA LEU A 326 21.21 4.23 -13.71
C LEU A 326 21.08 5.31 -14.80
N LYS A 327 22.18 5.73 -15.44
CA LYS A 327 22.17 6.64 -16.61
C LYS A 327 21.49 6.00 -17.82
N SER A 328 21.70 4.69 -18.00
CA SER A 328 21.14 3.90 -19.11
C SER A 328 19.64 3.65 -19.01
N LEU A 329 19.01 3.85 -17.84
CA LEU A 329 17.55 3.84 -17.73
C LEU A 329 16.95 4.78 -18.79
N PRO A 330 15.91 4.35 -19.52
CA PRO A 330 15.30 5.19 -20.53
C PRO A 330 14.50 6.32 -19.86
N ASN A 331 14.28 7.43 -20.58
CA ASN A 331 13.43 8.50 -20.06
C ASN A 331 11.99 7.98 -19.84
N MET A 332 11.51 8.09 -18.61
CA MET A 332 10.18 7.63 -18.16
C MET A 332 9.47 8.81 -17.48
N PRO A 333 8.91 9.76 -18.25
CA PRO A 333 8.34 11.01 -17.71
C PRO A 333 7.05 10.81 -16.92
N SER A 334 6.54 9.58 -16.83
CA SER A 334 5.39 9.17 -16.02
C SER A 334 5.79 8.35 -14.78
N LEU A 335 7.08 8.11 -14.54
CA LEU A 335 7.56 7.30 -13.41
C LEU A 335 7.20 7.97 -12.08
N THR A 336 6.38 7.31 -11.26
CA THR A 336 5.96 7.77 -9.91
C THR A 336 6.55 6.93 -8.79
N ILE A 337 6.86 5.65 -9.03
CA ILE A 337 7.57 4.75 -8.12
C ILE A 337 8.85 4.22 -8.76
N LEU A 338 9.96 4.33 -8.04
CA LEU A 338 11.22 3.65 -8.31
C LEU A 338 11.73 2.94 -7.06
N ASP A 339 11.98 1.64 -7.16
CA ASP A 339 12.65 0.84 -6.13
C ASP A 339 14.06 0.47 -6.58
N LEU A 340 15.06 0.92 -5.83
CA LEU A 340 16.48 0.62 -6.02
C LEU A 340 17.08 0.00 -4.74
N SER A 341 16.25 -0.55 -3.84
CA SER A 341 16.73 -1.09 -2.58
C SER A 341 17.69 -2.28 -2.81
N GLY A 342 18.80 -2.33 -2.07
CA GLY A 342 19.84 -3.37 -2.19
C GLY A 342 20.70 -3.29 -3.46
N THR A 343 20.72 -2.14 -4.15
CA THR A 343 21.60 -1.87 -5.31
C THR A 343 22.87 -1.11 -4.87
N GLU A 344 23.86 -1.01 -5.76
CA GLU A 344 25.14 -0.33 -5.48
C GLU A 344 25.08 1.21 -5.62
N ILE A 345 23.89 1.79 -5.80
CA ILE A 345 23.67 3.23 -6.05
C ILE A 345 24.26 4.13 -4.94
N THR A 346 24.90 5.22 -5.37
CA THR A 346 25.50 6.25 -4.51
C THR A 346 24.89 7.65 -4.74
N ASP A 347 25.37 8.65 -3.99
CA ASP A 347 25.07 10.07 -4.19
C ASP A 347 25.32 10.59 -5.62
N ALA A 348 26.19 9.93 -6.40
CA ALA A 348 26.43 10.30 -7.79
C ALA A 348 25.28 9.84 -8.70
N GLY A 349 24.78 8.60 -8.53
CA GLY A 349 23.63 8.08 -9.26
C GLY A 349 22.35 8.83 -8.96
N LEU A 350 22.11 9.24 -7.70
CA LEU A 350 20.89 9.99 -7.33
C LEU A 350 20.65 11.23 -8.20
N LYS A 351 21.70 11.87 -8.75
CA LYS A 351 21.57 13.03 -9.65
C LYS A 351 20.84 12.68 -10.96
N GLU A 352 20.98 11.46 -11.45
CA GLU A 352 20.31 10.98 -12.67
C GLU A 352 18.79 10.84 -12.48
N LEU A 353 18.29 10.80 -11.24
CA LEU A 353 16.86 10.74 -10.95
C LEU A 353 16.14 12.08 -11.22
N ALA A 354 16.88 13.18 -11.36
CA ALA A 354 16.35 14.50 -11.70
C ALA A 354 15.51 14.52 -12.99
N ARG A 355 15.74 13.58 -13.92
CA ARG A 355 15.00 13.46 -15.18
C ARG A 355 13.62 12.78 -15.06
N PHE A 356 13.24 12.34 -13.86
CA PHE A 356 11.93 11.74 -13.56
C PHE A 356 11.08 12.70 -12.71
N PRO A 357 10.52 13.79 -13.28
CA PRO A 357 9.89 14.87 -12.50
C PRO A 357 8.65 14.43 -11.72
N THR A 358 7.99 13.35 -12.14
CA THR A 358 6.82 12.76 -11.49
C THR A 358 7.17 11.79 -10.36
N LEU A 359 8.46 11.53 -10.11
CA LEU A 359 8.88 10.55 -9.11
C LEU A 359 8.42 11.00 -7.73
N SER A 360 7.63 10.15 -7.08
CA SER A 360 6.99 10.44 -5.80
C SER A 360 7.36 9.44 -4.72
N ILE A 361 7.61 8.16 -5.08
CA ILE A 361 8.04 7.12 -4.16
C ILE A 361 9.39 6.62 -4.64
N LEU A 362 10.42 6.80 -3.81
CA LEU A 362 11.78 6.35 -4.07
C LEU A 362 12.24 5.48 -2.91
N LYS A 363 12.55 4.21 -3.16
CA LYS A 363 13.12 3.32 -2.15
C LYS A 363 14.61 3.10 -2.44
N LEU A 364 15.44 3.27 -1.42
CA LEU A 364 16.90 3.21 -1.45
C LEU A 364 17.44 2.36 -0.30
N ASP A 365 16.63 1.46 0.27
CA ASP A 365 17.00 0.71 1.46
C ASP A 365 18.22 -0.18 1.17
N GLY A 366 19.24 -0.16 2.02
CA GLY A 366 20.47 -0.95 1.82
C GLY A 366 21.36 -0.49 0.66
N THR A 367 21.17 0.73 0.14
CA THR A 367 22.08 1.34 -0.86
C THR A 367 23.22 2.14 -0.18
N GLN A 368 24.18 2.60 -0.99
CA GLN A 368 25.34 3.38 -0.56
C GLN A 368 25.08 4.90 -0.52
N VAL A 369 23.82 5.33 -0.59
CA VAL A 369 23.46 6.74 -0.55
C VAL A 369 23.72 7.35 0.84
N THR A 370 24.12 8.61 0.86
CA THR A 370 24.29 9.39 2.07
C THR A 370 23.19 10.46 2.20
N LEU A 371 23.11 11.07 3.37
CA LEU A 371 22.19 12.18 3.62
C LEU A 371 22.44 13.36 2.65
N LYS A 372 23.68 13.55 2.21
CA LYS A 372 24.06 14.61 1.28
C LYS A 372 23.40 14.39 -0.09
N GLY A 373 23.47 13.18 -0.64
CA GLY A 373 22.79 12.83 -1.89
C GLY A 373 21.27 13.01 -1.78
N VAL A 374 20.66 12.56 -0.69
CA VAL A 374 19.21 12.75 -0.42
C VAL A 374 18.84 14.24 -0.35
N ALA A 375 19.65 15.06 0.31
CA ALA A 375 19.42 16.51 0.44
C ALA A 375 19.59 17.25 -0.90
N GLU A 376 20.57 16.89 -1.73
CA GLU A 376 20.72 17.44 -3.08
C GLU A 376 19.57 17.01 -4.00
N LEU A 377 19.18 15.73 -3.97
CA LEU A 377 18.04 15.22 -4.72
C LEU A 377 16.74 15.94 -4.34
N GLY A 378 16.57 16.24 -3.05
CA GLY A 378 15.42 16.99 -2.53
C GLY A 378 15.28 18.43 -3.04
N LYS A 379 16.34 19.02 -3.62
CA LYS A 379 16.27 20.34 -4.28
C LYS A 379 15.73 20.26 -5.71
N VAL A 380 15.75 19.08 -6.32
CA VAL A 380 15.43 18.88 -7.74
C VAL A 380 14.11 18.14 -7.91
N LEU A 381 13.83 17.12 -7.08
CA LEU A 381 12.53 16.46 -7.04
C LEU A 381 11.55 17.27 -6.19
N THR A 382 10.68 18.04 -6.83
CA THR A 382 9.66 18.86 -6.16
C THR A 382 8.34 18.14 -5.89
N THR A 383 8.18 16.90 -6.38
CA THR A 383 6.94 16.12 -6.26
C THR A 383 6.84 15.52 -4.84
N PRO A 384 5.79 15.85 -4.06
CA PRO A 384 5.67 15.31 -2.71
C PRO A 384 5.33 13.81 -2.71
N GLY A 385 5.97 13.06 -1.82
CA GLY A 385 5.69 11.63 -1.66
C GLY A 385 6.51 10.95 -0.56
N GLN A 386 7.12 9.80 -0.85
CA GLN A 386 7.81 8.94 0.10
C GLN A 386 9.26 8.67 -0.30
N ILE A 387 10.16 8.65 0.68
CA ILE A 387 11.51 8.08 0.52
C ILE A 387 11.74 6.97 1.54
N SER A 388 12.44 5.90 1.13
CA SER A 388 12.87 4.81 2.03
C SER A 388 14.40 4.75 2.08
N LEU A 389 14.96 4.77 3.29
CA LEU A 389 16.39 4.91 3.57
C LEU A 389 16.89 3.85 4.58
N GLY A 390 16.09 2.82 4.84
CA GLY A 390 16.39 1.76 5.79
C GLY A 390 17.69 1.04 5.48
N LYS A 391 18.47 0.66 6.49
CA LYS A 391 19.76 -0.07 6.33
C LYS A 391 20.80 0.60 5.39
N THR A 392 20.64 1.89 5.06
CA THR A 392 21.69 2.67 4.38
C THR A 392 22.81 3.04 5.36
N GLY A 393 23.87 3.69 4.88
CA GLY A 393 24.90 4.28 5.74
C GLY A 393 24.46 5.49 6.56
N ILE A 394 23.20 5.95 6.43
CA ILE A 394 22.66 7.11 7.13
C ILE A 394 22.36 6.73 8.59
N THR A 395 22.81 7.54 9.55
CA THR A 395 22.58 7.34 10.99
C THR A 395 21.49 8.24 11.55
N TYR A 396 21.03 7.97 12.79
CA TYR A 396 20.17 8.91 13.53
C TYR A 396 20.78 10.32 13.62
N LYS A 397 22.10 10.42 13.80
CA LYS A 397 22.82 11.70 13.90
C LYS A 397 22.67 12.50 12.59
N ASP A 398 22.80 11.85 11.45
CA ASP A 398 22.61 12.48 10.16
C ASP A 398 21.16 12.96 10.00
N LEU A 399 20.19 12.09 10.32
CA LEU A 399 18.76 12.40 10.21
C LEU A 399 18.31 13.59 11.09
N ILE A 400 18.94 13.83 12.26
CA ILE A 400 18.66 15.02 13.09
C ILE A 400 19.32 16.31 12.60
N GLU A 401 20.27 16.22 11.67
CA GLU A 401 20.99 17.34 11.02
C GLU A 401 20.40 17.69 9.63
N LEU A 402 19.36 16.96 9.19
CA LEU A 402 18.65 17.19 7.92
C LEU A 402 18.19 18.65 7.73
N PRO A 403 18.57 19.31 6.62
CA PRO A 403 17.98 20.59 6.23
C PRO A 403 16.50 20.42 5.92
N THR A 404 15.66 21.28 6.49
CA THR A 404 14.22 21.33 6.17
C THR A 404 13.89 22.46 5.19
N PRO A 405 12.88 22.30 4.32
CA PRO A 405 12.05 21.11 4.14
C PRO A 405 12.62 20.12 3.11
N LEU A 406 12.53 18.82 3.41
CA LEU A 406 12.56 17.77 2.37
C LEU A 406 11.23 17.80 1.58
N PRO A 407 11.22 17.40 0.30
CA PRO A 407 9.99 17.30 -0.50
C PRO A 407 9.10 16.11 -0.07
N TYR A 408 9.69 15.08 0.53
CA TYR A 408 9.02 13.85 0.94
C TYR A 408 8.12 14.10 2.17
N GLN A 409 6.84 13.74 2.06
CA GLN A 409 5.86 13.76 3.15
C GLN A 409 5.95 12.51 4.04
N ASN A 410 6.53 11.43 3.54
CA ASN A 410 6.72 10.18 4.28
C ASN A 410 8.18 9.75 4.20
N ILE A 411 8.78 9.39 5.33
CA ILE A 411 10.15 8.84 5.38
C ILE A 411 10.08 7.45 6.02
N VAL A 412 10.63 6.44 5.36
CA VAL A 412 10.70 5.06 5.85
C VAL A 412 12.14 4.72 6.20
N LEU A 413 12.34 4.19 7.41
CA LEU A 413 13.64 4.01 8.07
C LEU A 413 13.76 2.58 8.64
N ASP A 414 13.18 1.60 7.94
CA ASP A 414 13.08 0.20 8.38
C ASP A 414 14.48 -0.44 8.53
N GLY A 415 14.71 -1.21 9.58
CA GLY A 415 15.98 -1.89 9.86
C GLY A 415 17.12 -0.99 10.35
N MET A 416 16.87 0.28 10.71
CA MET A 416 17.88 1.20 11.24
C MET A 416 18.09 1.10 12.76
N GLY A 417 17.29 0.29 13.48
CA GLY A 417 17.43 0.09 14.93
C GLY A 417 17.00 1.28 15.79
N LEU A 418 16.32 2.27 15.20
CA LEU A 418 15.92 3.52 15.87
C LEU A 418 14.92 3.25 17.00
N THR A 419 15.07 3.95 18.13
CA THR A 419 14.13 3.94 19.25
C THR A 419 12.90 4.80 18.96
N ASN A 420 11.81 4.57 19.71
CA ASN A 420 10.59 5.38 19.59
C ASN A 420 10.81 6.85 20.00
N GLU A 421 11.80 7.14 20.84
CA GLU A 421 12.13 8.52 21.22
C GLU A 421 12.86 9.25 20.08
N GLU A 422 13.82 8.59 19.44
CA GLU A 422 14.53 9.10 18.25
C GLU A 422 13.56 9.37 17.09
N LEU A 423 12.67 8.42 16.79
CA LEU A 423 11.66 8.58 15.73
C LEU A 423 10.74 9.79 15.99
N ARG A 424 10.32 10.02 17.24
CA ARG A 424 9.56 11.22 17.62
C ARG A 424 10.40 12.49 17.59
N SER A 425 11.68 12.41 17.92
CA SER A 425 12.61 13.54 17.80
C SER A 425 12.69 14.00 16.34
N LEU A 426 12.81 13.06 15.40
CA LEU A 426 12.79 13.32 13.97
C LEU A 426 11.45 13.93 13.52
N VAL A 427 10.31 13.39 13.95
CA VAL A 427 8.99 13.96 13.64
C VAL A 427 8.83 15.39 14.19
N ARG A 428 9.23 15.65 15.44
CA ARG A 428 9.18 17.01 16.03
C ARG A 428 10.04 18.02 15.28
N LYS A 429 11.19 17.60 14.74
CA LYS A 429 12.04 18.42 13.86
C LYS A 429 11.46 18.59 12.46
N ASN A 430 10.64 17.65 12.00
CA ASN A 430 10.07 17.60 10.65
C ASN A 430 8.53 17.59 10.67
N PRO A 431 7.85 18.65 11.16
CA PRO A 431 6.39 18.68 11.43
C PRO A 431 5.48 18.66 10.18
N LYS A 432 6.04 18.28 9.02
CA LYS A 432 5.33 18.04 7.75
C LYS A 432 5.53 16.61 7.23
N CYS A 433 6.37 15.82 7.90
CA CYS A 433 6.75 14.47 7.48
C CYS A 433 6.19 13.44 8.47
N SER A 434 5.54 12.40 7.96
CA SER A 434 5.28 11.18 8.73
C SER A 434 6.49 10.25 8.62
N ILE A 435 6.80 9.50 9.69
CA ILE A 435 7.96 8.60 9.73
C ILE A 435 7.51 7.18 10.03
N LYS A 436 7.94 6.21 9.21
CA LYS A 436 7.78 4.76 9.45
C LYS A 436 9.15 4.12 9.76
N ALA A 437 9.20 3.20 10.72
CA ALA A 437 10.37 2.35 10.99
C ALA A 437 9.96 1.05 11.67
N ASP A 438 10.26 -0.10 11.07
CA ASP A 438 10.01 -1.44 11.62
C ASP A 438 8.52 -1.63 11.98
N ASP A 439 7.65 -1.33 11.01
CA ASP A 439 6.19 -1.30 11.12
C ASP A 439 5.60 -0.33 12.16
N ARG A 440 6.44 0.41 12.88
CA ARG A 440 6.05 1.58 13.67
C ARG A 440 5.81 2.78 12.77
N PHE A 441 4.80 3.58 13.09
CA PHE A 441 4.38 4.75 12.33
C PHE A 441 4.13 5.94 13.26
N PHE A 442 4.77 7.07 12.95
CA PHE A 442 4.71 8.30 13.73
C PHE A 442 4.27 9.47 12.83
N MET A 443 3.23 10.19 13.27
CA MET A 443 2.70 11.37 12.59
C MET A 443 3.15 12.68 13.27
N PRO A 444 3.25 13.79 12.51
CA PRO A 444 3.49 15.14 13.05
C PRO A 444 2.32 15.70 13.89
#